data_AF-A0A430R403-F1
#
_entry.id   AF-A0A430R403-F1
#
_cell.length_a   1.000
_cell.length_b   1.000
_cell.length_c   1.000
_cell.angle_alpha   90.00
_cell.angle_beta   90.00
_cell.angle_gamma   90.00
#
_symmetry.space_group_name_H-M   'P 1'
#
loop_
_entity.id
_entity.type
_entity.pdbx_description
1 polymer ?
#
loop_
_entity_poly.entity_id
_entity_poly.type
_entity_poly.pdbx_seq_one_letter_code
_entity_poly.pdbx_strand_id
1 'polypeptide(L)' 'MEWALEVFKGMEERRLPGETESAWEVVRDGEVWTYRVWASPYLPDALLAFPGCRQVVRVEREV' A
#
# COMPACT_ATOMS: atom_id res chain seq x y z
N MET A 1 -5.07 11.51 -13.60
CA MET A 1 -4.25 10.81 -12.58
C MET A 1 -4.58 11.24 -11.14
N GLU A 2 -5.77 11.79 -10.91
CA GLU A 2 -6.17 12.34 -9.60
C GLU A 2 -6.53 11.25 -8.58
N TRP A 3 -7.15 10.16 -9.03
CA TRP A 3 -7.51 9.01 -8.19
C TRP A 3 -6.30 8.33 -7.55
N ALA A 4 -5.15 8.28 -8.23
CA ALA A 4 -3.94 7.68 -7.70
C ALA A 4 -3.41 8.52 -6.52
N LEU A 5 -3.47 9.85 -6.65
CA LEU A 5 -3.11 10.77 -5.56
C LEU A 5 -4.09 10.65 -4.39
N GLU A 6 -5.39 10.51 -4.65
CA GLU A 6 -6.39 10.30 -3.58
C GLU A 6 -6.17 8.99 -2.82
N VAL A 7 -5.83 7.91 -3.53
CA VAL A 7 -5.52 6.60 -2.93
C VAL A 7 -4.24 6.66 -2.11
N PHE A 8 -3.15 7.16 -2.69
CA PHE A 8 -1.86 7.18 -2.01
C PHE A 8 -1.84 8.17 -0.85
N LYS A 9 -2.41 9.38 -1.01
CA LYS A 9 -2.63 10.30 0.12
C LYS A 9 -3.60 9.71 1.13
N GLY A 10 -4.62 9.01 0.66
CA GLY A 10 -5.57 8.30 1.50
C GLY A 10 -4.90 7.27 2.40
N MET A 11 -3.89 6.54 1.91
CA MET A 11 -3.11 5.56 2.69
C MET A 11 -2.00 6.17 3.55
N GLU A 12 -1.54 7.39 3.23
CA GLU A 12 -0.54 8.12 4.02
C GLU A 12 -1.18 8.94 5.16
N GLU A 13 -2.30 9.61 4.89
CA GLU A 13 -2.94 10.55 5.82
C GLU A 13 -4.03 9.89 6.67
N ARG A 14 -4.59 8.73 6.25
CA ARG A 14 -5.66 8.02 6.95
C ARG A 14 -5.64 6.50 6.67
N ARG A 15 -6.48 5.74 7.37
CA ARG A 15 -6.71 4.31 7.06
C ARG A 15 -7.77 4.19 5.97
N LEU A 16 -7.50 3.42 4.91
CA LEU A 16 -8.55 3.05 3.96
C LEU A 16 -9.51 2.00 4.55
N PRO A 17 -10.76 1.89 4.05
CA PRO A 17 -11.68 0.84 4.49
C PRO A 17 -11.08 -0.57 4.34
N GLY A 18 -11.13 -1.35 5.41
CA GLY A 18 -10.59 -2.71 5.42
C GLY A 18 -9.07 -2.80 5.25
N GLU A 19 -8.35 -1.71 5.46
CA GLU A 19 -6.89 -1.72 5.40
C GLU A 19 -6.29 -2.60 6.50
N THR A 20 -5.32 -3.41 6.11
CA THR A 20 -4.48 -4.21 7.00
C THR A 20 -3.03 -3.76 6.91
N GLU A 21 -2.28 -3.93 7.98
CA GLU A 21 -0.87 -3.57 8.06
C GLU A 21 -0.02 -4.76 8.50
N SER A 22 1.19 -4.84 7.95
CA SER A 22 2.22 -5.78 8.39
C SER A 22 3.59 -5.11 8.34
N ALA A 23 4.45 -5.48 9.28
CA ALA A 23 5.84 -5.05 9.30
C ALA A 23 6.75 -6.23 9.61
N TRP A 24 7.89 -6.30 8.92
CA TRP A 24 8.89 -7.33 9.16
C TRP A 24 10.28 -6.85 8.79
N GLU A 25 11.29 -7.48 9.39
CA GLU A 25 12.70 -7.25 9.10
C GLU A 25 13.26 -8.41 8.28
N VAL A 26 14.18 -8.10 7.37
CA VAL A 26 14.96 -9.10 6.62
C VAL A 26 16.42 -8.70 6.67
N VAL A 27 17.29 -9.63 7.07
CA VAL A 27 18.74 -9.44 6.91
C VAL A 27 19.12 -9.82 5.48
N ARG A 28 19.69 -8.88 4.74
CA ARG A 28 20.13 -9.07 3.36
C ARG A 28 21.45 -8.36 3.13
N ASP A 29 22.44 -9.10 2.61
CA ASP A 29 23.77 -8.56 2.28
C ASP A 29 24.48 -7.83 3.44
N GLY A 30 24.18 -8.20 4.69
CA GLY A 30 24.73 -7.58 5.90
C GLY A 30 23.97 -6.34 6.39
N GLU A 31 22.93 -5.90 5.66
CA GLU A 31 22.02 -4.82 6.05
C GLU A 31 20.73 -5.39 6.63
N VAL A 32 20.09 -4.63 7.53
CA VAL A 32 18.75 -4.94 8.05
C VAL A 32 17.75 -4.10 7.29
N TRP A 33 16.90 -4.75 6.50
CA TRP A 33 15.84 -4.07 5.77
C TRP A 33 14.54 -4.17 6.54
N THR A 34 13.96 -3.03 6.88
CA THR A 34 12.64 -2.97 7.54
C THR A 34 11.58 -2.68 6.50
N TYR A 35 10.62 -3.59 6.37
CA TYR A 35 9.46 -3.43 5.49
C TYR A 35 8.23 -3.07 6.31
N ARG A 36 7.46 -2.09 5.82
CA ARG A 36 6.09 -1.82 6.28
C ARG A 36 5.15 -1.84 5.10
N VAL A 37 4.05 -2.58 5.22
CA VAL A 37 3.09 -2.78 4.14
C VAL A 37 1.69 -2.52 4.64
N TRP A 38 0.93 -1.77 3.85
CA TRP A 38 -0.49 -1.51 4.03
C TRP A 38 -1.24 -2.04 2.81
N ALA A 39 -2.33 -2.77 3.02
CA ALA A 39 -3.14 -3.32 1.94
C ALA A 39 -4.63 -3.12 2.22
N SER A 40 -5.36 -2.52 1.27
CA SER A 40 -6.80 -2.27 1.39
C SER A 40 -7.57 -2.79 0.17
N PRO A 41 -8.71 -3.46 0.36
CA PRO A 41 -9.60 -3.86 -0.75
C PRO A 41 -10.38 -2.67 -1.33
N TYR A 42 -10.29 -1.48 -0.71
CA TYR A 42 -10.97 -0.29 -1.20
C TYR A 42 -10.31 0.20 -2.48
N LEU A 43 -11.06 0.11 -3.58
CA LEU A 43 -10.66 0.61 -4.90
C LEU A 43 -11.55 1.81 -5.24
N PRO A 44 -10.98 2.96 -5.65
CA PRO A 44 -11.78 4.02 -6.26
C PRO A 44 -12.38 3.55 -7.58
N ASP A 45 -13.48 4.17 -7.99
CA ASP A 45 -14.19 3.84 -9.23
C ASP A 45 -13.28 3.88 -10.47
N ALA A 46 -12.28 4.77 -10.48
CA ALA A 46 -11.31 4.86 -11.57
C ALA A 46 -10.47 3.58 -11.76
N LEU A 47 -10.32 2.76 -10.71
CA LEU A 47 -9.64 1.46 -10.78
C LEU A 47 -10.55 0.33 -11.29
N LEU A 48 -11.87 0.54 -11.36
CA LEU A 48 -12.79 -0.41 -11.99
C LEU A 48 -12.53 -0.57 -13.49
N ALA A 49 -11.85 0.40 -14.11
CA ALA A 49 -11.41 0.34 -15.50
C ALA A 49 -10.29 -0.68 -15.76
N PHE A 50 -9.70 -1.27 -14.71
CA PHE A 50 -8.63 -2.26 -14.79
C PHE A 50 -9.15 -3.63 -14.31
N PRO A 51 -9.60 -4.50 -15.23
CA PRO A 51 -10.12 -5.81 -14.87
C PRO A 51 -9.09 -6.63 -14.09
N GLY A 52 -9.48 -7.11 -12.91
CA GLY A 52 -8.63 -7.94 -12.05
C GLY A 52 -7.90 -7.18 -10.94
N CYS A 53 -7.97 -5.85 -10.88
CA CYS A 53 -7.57 -5.10 -9.69
C CYS A 53 -8.49 -5.46 -8.51
N ARG A 54 -7.89 -5.75 -7.35
CA ARG A 54 -8.62 -6.21 -6.15
C ARG A 54 -8.29 -5.44 -4.87
N GLN A 55 -7.15 -4.77 -4.84
CA GLN A 55 -6.68 -4.04 -3.67
C GLN A 55 -5.62 -3.01 -4.06
N VAL A 56 -5.44 -2.00 -3.21
CA VAL A 56 -4.30 -1.10 -3.24
C VAL A 56 -3.31 -1.54 -2.17
N VAL A 57 -2.02 -1.50 -2.49
CA VAL A 57 -0.94 -1.81 -1.56
C VAL A 57 0.06 -0.64 -1.52
N ARG A 58 0.42 -0.19 -0.32
CA ARG A 58 1.51 0.75 -0.05
C ARG A 58 2.64 -0.03 0.63
N VAL A 59 3.86 0.13 0.15
CA VAL A 59 5.05 -0.53 0.69
C VAL A 59 6.10 0.53 0.97
N GLU A 60 6.58 0.57 2.20
CA GLU A 60 7.77 1.31 2.61
C GLU A 60 8.90 0.34 2.90
N ARG A 61 10.13 0.75 2.54
CA ARG A 61 11.36 0.04 2.89
C ARG A 61 12.38 1.04 3.44
N GLU A 62 12.86 0.76 4.64
CA GLU A 62 14.01 1.42 5.25
C GLU A 62 15.21 0.46 5.21
N VAL A 63 16.39 0.99 4.85
CA VAL A 63 17.66 0.27 4.73
C VAL A 63 18.68 0.91 5.68
#